data_AF-A0A6G5AB46-F1
#
_entry.id   AF-A0A6G5AB46-F1
#
_cell.length_a   1.000
_cell.length_b   1.000
_cell.length_c   1.000
_cell.angle_alpha   90.00
_cell.angle_beta   90.00
_cell.angle_gamma   90.00
#
_symmetry.space_group_name_H-M   'P 1'
#
loop_
_entity.id
_entity.type
_entity.pdbx_description
1 polymer ?
#
loop_
_entity_poly.entity_id
_entity_poly.type
_entity_poly.pdbx_seq_one_letter_code
_entity_poly.pdbx_strand_id
1 'polypeptide(L)'
;MPLELRSRTVPSTMQQDAAQQTLPPAPTPCSGVPRIRDPPVFTGADGTDVEDWLAMYERVSVPNHWDEAGKLGNLVFYLAGVAGMWYNNHASDFATWSDFKTAITNVFGRPAVRKLQAEQRLRERAQQAGESFTSYIEDVLDLCKKSNDSMSESDKIRNVMKGIADDAFTMLLAKNPGTVAEVITLCQSYEELRRF
;
A
#
# COMPACT_ATOMS: atom_id res chain seq x y z
N MET A 1 54.37 -27.16 77.07
CA MET A 1 53.75 -28.00 78.10
C MET A 1 52.34 -27.46 78.37
N PRO A 2 51.35 -28.35 78.53
CA PRO A 2 50.11 -28.36 77.74
C PRO A 2 48.85 -28.08 78.57
N LEU A 3 47.69 -27.94 77.92
CA LEU A 3 46.49 -28.78 78.12
C LEU A 3 45.24 -28.18 77.44
N GLU A 4 44.72 -28.99 76.51
CA GLU A 4 43.34 -29.07 76.01
C GLU A 4 42.26 -28.91 77.10
N LEU A 5 41.05 -28.44 76.73
CA LEU A 5 39.84 -29.29 76.70
C LEU A 5 38.55 -28.56 76.28
N ARG A 6 37.84 -29.25 75.38
CA ARG A 6 36.38 -29.46 75.29
C ARG A 6 35.43 -28.37 74.77
N SER A 7 35.04 -28.62 73.54
CA SER A 7 33.73 -28.51 72.90
C SER A 7 32.49 -28.62 73.83
N ARG A 8 31.49 -27.78 73.57
CA ARG A 8 30.06 -28.17 73.61
C ARG A 8 29.27 -27.45 72.51
N THR A 9 28.81 -28.28 71.58
CA THR A 9 27.83 -28.01 70.53
C THR A 9 26.43 -27.86 71.14
N VAL A 10 25.65 -26.89 70.67
CA VAL A 10 24.18 -26.89 70.80
C VAL A 10 23.61 -26.72 69.39
N PRO A 11 22.70 -27.59 68.93
CA PRO A 11 22.22 -27.58 67.55
C PRO A 11 21.12 -26.55 67.38
N SER A 12 21.27 -25.63 66.42
CA SER A 12 20.16 -24.81 65.94
C SER A 12 19.65 -25.40 64.64
N THR A 13 18.54 -26.14 64.76
CA THR A 13 17.75 -26.69 63.66
C THR A 13 17.26 -25.55 62.77
N MET A 14 17.88 -25.35 61.60
CA MET A 14 17.31 -24.53 60.53
C MET A 14 16.20 -25.34 59.86
N GLN A 15 14.97 -24.92 60.09
CA GLN A 15 13.77 -25.42 59.44
C GLN A 15 13.73 -24.85 58.01
N GLN A 16 13.99 -25.70 57.01
CA GLN A 16 13.79 -25.37 55.60
C GLN A 16 12.29 -25.39 55.30
N ASP A 17 11.69 -24.22 55.17
CA ASP A 17 10.37 -24.07 54.55
C ASP A 17 10.57 -23.72 53.07
N ALA A 18 10.43 -24.73 52.22
CA ALA A 18 10.48 -24.57 50.77
C ALA A 18 9.14 -23.99 50.27
N ALA A 19 8.98 -22.68 50.37
CA ALA A 19 7.89 -21.98 49.72
C ALA A 19 8.15 -21.91 48.20
N GLN A 20 7.56 -22.84 47.44
CA GLN A 20 7.43 -22.72 45.99
C GLN A 20 6.58 -21.47 45.67
N GLN A 21 7.25 -20.38 45.30
CA GLN A 21 6.59 -19.22 44.71
C GLN A 21 6.14 -19.58 43.29
N THR A 22 4.85 -19.86 43.13
CA THR A 22 4.22 -19.92 41.80
C THR A 22 4.22 -18.51 41.21
N LEU A 23 4.98 -18.33 40.14
CA LEU A 23 4.93 -17.13 39.30
C LEU A 23 3.48 -16.89 38.83
N PRO A 24 3.01 -15.63 38.81
CA PRO A 24 1.69 -15.33 38.25
C PRO A 24 1.67 -15.74 36.77
N PRO A 25 0.52 -16.21 36.25
CA PRO A 25 0.39 -16.55 34.83
C PRO A 25 0.70 -15.31 33.99
N ALA A 26 1.53 -15.51 32.96
CA ALA A 26 1.85 -14.47 31.98
C ALA A 26 0.55 -13.90 31.39
N PRO A 27 0.47 -12.57 31.14
CA PRO A 27 -0.71 -11.97 30.54
C PRO A 27 -0.98 -12.63 29.19
N THR A 28 -2.19 -13.17 29.04
CA THR A 28 -2.72 -13.67 27.78
C THR A 28 -2.59 -12.58 26.72
N PRO A 29 -1.97 -12.83 25.55
CA PRO A 29 -1.99 -11.86 24.47
C PRO A 29 -3.45 -11.58 24.10
N CYS A 30 -3.90 -10.36 24.32
CA CYS A 30 -5.22 -9.91 23.86
C CYS A 30 -5.27 -10.09 22.35
N SER A 31 -6.06 -11.06 21.88
CA SER A 31 -6.34 -11.25 20.47
C SER A 31 -7.00 -9.99 19.90
N GLY A 32 -6.23 -9.24 19.11
CA GLY A 32 -6.70 -8.52 17.92
C GLY A 32 -7.54 -7.27 18.17
N VAL A 33 -6.91 -6.18 18.62
CA VAL A 33 -7.38 -4.86 18.17
C VAL A 33 -6.95 -4.75 16.70
N PRO A 34 -7.89 -4.55 15.74
CA PRO A 34 -7.52 -4.31 14.35
C PRO A 34 -6.57 -3.12 14.30
N ARG A 35 -5.39 -3.29 13.70
CA ARG A 35 -4.50 -2.15 13.47
C ARG A 35 -5.20 -1.21 12.49
N ILE A 36 -5.61 -0.06 12.99
CA ILE A 36 -6.09 1.05 12.15
C ILE A 36 -4.95 1.38 11.18
N ARG A 37 -5.29 1.47 9.90
CA ARG A 37 -4.35 1.92 8.87
C ARG A 37 -4.63 3.40 8.61
N ASP A 38 -3.58 4.19 8.45
CA ASP A 38 -3.71 5.60 8.16
C ASP A 38 -3.50 5.86 6.66
N PRO A 39 -4.41 6.61 6.00
CA PRO A 39 -4.13 7.21 4.70
C PRO A 39 -2.91 8.14 4.77
N PRO A 40 -2.21 8.36 3.64
CA PRO A 40 -1.21 9.41 3.56
C PRO A 40 -1.86 10.80 3.75
N VAL A 41 -1.08 11.78 4.20
CA VAL A 41 -1.54 13.18 4.29
C VAL A 41 -1.45 13.84 2.92
N PHE A 42 -2.49 14.59 2.54
CA PHE A 42 -2.51 15.40 1.33
C PHE A 42 -2.33 16.88 1.65
N THR A 43 -1.31 17.51 1.05
CA THR A 43 -0.98 18.92 1.29
C THR A 43 -1.56 19.87 0.25
N GLY A 44 -1.89 19.37 -0.94
CA GLY A 44 -2.33 20.16 -2.10
C GLY A 44 -1.23 20.96 -2.80
N ALA A 45 0.04 20.80 -2.42
CA ALA A 45 1.16 21.61 -2.94
C ALA A 45 2.42 20.83 -3.33
N ASP A 46 2.55 19.57 -2.91
CA ASP A 46 3.75 18.73 -3.10
C ASP A 46 3.79 17.96 -4.43
N GLY A 47 2.84 18.23 -5.34
CA GLY A 47 2.73 17.53 -6.62
C GLY A 47 2.09 16.15 -6.52
N THR A 48 1.65 15.73 -5.32
CA THR A 48 0.82 14.53 -5.16
C THR A 48 -0.46 14.70 -5.96
N ASP A 49 -0.82 13.66 -6.69
CA ASP A 49 -2.06 13.65 -7.43
C ASP A 49 -3.25 13.35 -6.51
N VAL A 50 -4.26 14.22 -6.57
CA VAL A 50 -5.44 14.13 -5.70
C VAL A 50 -6.27 12.86 -5.94
N GLU A 51 -6.32 12.35 -7.18
CA GLU A 51 -7.05 11.12 -7.53
C GLU A 51 -6.32 9.90 -6.96
N ASP A 52 -4.99 9.87 -7.05
CA ASP A 52 -4.19 8.79 -6.46
C ASP A 52 -4.30 8.80 -4.92
N TRP A 53 -4.33 10.00 -4.32
CA TRP A 53 -4.57 10.15 -2.88
C TRP A 53 -5.97 9.70 -2.47
N LEU A 54 -7.03 10.12 -3.19
CA LEU A 54 -8.41 9.70 -2.94
C LEU A 54 -8.57 8.18 -3.02
N ALA A 55 -7.96 7.54 -4.03
CA ALA A 55 -7.97 6.09 -4.17
C ALA A 55 -7.31 5.39 -2.98
N MET A 56 -6.20 5.93 -2.46
CA MET A 56 -5.56 5.39 -1.25
C MET A 56 -6.42 5.60 -0.01
N TYR A 57 -7.03 6.77 0.14
CA TYR A 57 -7.93 7.08 1.24
C TYR A 57 -9.13 6.11 1.29
N GLU A 58 -9.80 5.91 0.15
CA GLU A 58 -10.91 4.97 0.03
C GLU A 58 -10.47 3.52 0.28
N ARG A 59 -9.27 3.13 -0.19
CA ARG A 59 -8.71 1.80 0.07
C ARG A 59 -8.49 1.55 1.56
N VAL A 60 -8.04 2.55 2.31
CA VAL A 60 -7.80 2.47 3.76
C VAL A 60 -9.11 2.54 4.56
N SER A 61 -10.13 3.20 4.02
CA SER A 61 -11.46 3.29 4.65
C SER A 61 -12.12 1.91 4.82
N VAL A 62 -11.88 0.98 3.89
CA VAL A 62 -12.49 -0.37 3.89
C VAL A 62 -12.09 -1.19 5.12
N PRO A 63 -10.79 -1.46 5.38
CA PRO A 63 -10.39 -2.20 6.58
C PRO A 63 -10.64 -1.42 7.88
N ASN A 64 -10.77 -0.10 7.82
CA ASN A 64 -11.13 0.72 8.99
C ASN A 64 -12.65 0.81 9.22
N HIS A 65 -13.47 0.20 8.37
CA HIS A 65 -14.93 0.23 8.43
C HIS A 65 -15.53 1.64 8.45
N TRP A 66 -14.92 2.57 7.72
CA TRP A 66 -15.47 3.92 7.55
C TRP A 66 -16.59 3.89 6.51
N ASP A 67 -17.81 4.16 6.96
CA ASP A 67 -18.94 4.52 6.10
C ASP A 67 -18.76 5.93 5.53
N GLU A 68 -19.71 6.43 4.73
CA GLU A 68 -19.56 7.74 4.07
C GLU A 68 -19.44 8.90 5.07
N ALA A 69 -20.19 8.86 6.17
CA ALA A 69 -20.10 9.85 7.23
C ALA A 69 -18.75 9.76 7.96
N GLY A 70 -18.27 8.55 8.25
CA GLY A 70 -16.96 8.29 8.82
C GLY A 70 -15.84 8.78 7.91
N LYS A 71 -15.93 8.55 6.59
CA LYS A 71 -14.96 9.09 5.62
C LYS A 71 -14.88 10.61 5.71
N LEU A 72 -16.00 11.31 5.75
CA LEU A 72 -16.02 12.77 5.90
C LEU A 72 -15.45 13.22 7.25
N GLY A 73 -15.86 12.59 8.35
CA GLY A 73 -15.42 12.95 9.69
C GLY A 73 -13.91 12.77 9.92
N ASN A 74 -13.29 11.84 9.20
CA ASN A 74 -11.85 11.59 9.30
C ASN A 74 -10.98 12.50 8.40
N LEU A 75 -11.55 13.24 7.44
CA LEU A 75 -10.78 14.04 6.48
C LEU A 75 -9.82 15.03 7.12
N VAL A 76 -10.24 15.66 8.21
CA VAL A 76 -9.47 16.69 8.92
C VAL A 76 -8.09 16.20 9.37
N PHE A 77 -7.92 14.89 9.61
CA PHE A 77 -6.64 14.31 10.05
C PHE A 77 -5.65 14.09 8.90
N TYR A 78 -6.13 14.03 7.66
CA TYR A 78 -5.34 13.63 6.49
C TYR A 78 -5.24 14.74 5.43
N LEU A 79 -5.75 15.94 5.73
CA LEU A 79 -5.58 17.14 4.93
C LEU A 79 -4.70 18.14 5.69
N ALA A 80 -3.65 18.61 5.04
CA ALA A 80 -2.71 19.58 5.61
C ALA A 80 -2.39 20.67 4.58
N GLY A 81 -1.60 21.67 4.99
CA GLY A 81 -1.15 22.74 4.10
C GLY A 81 -2.32 23.45 3.40
N VAL A 82 -2.21 23.61 2.08
CA VAL A 82 -3.24 24.31 1.27
C VAL A 82 -4.54 23.52 1.24
N ALA A 83 -4.47 22.18 1.15
CA ALA A 83 -5.66 21.34 1.16
C ALA A 83 -6.42 21.41 2.50
N GLY A 84 -5.70 21.42 3.63
CA GLY A 84 -6.29 21.58 4.95
C GLY A 84 -6.95 22.96 5.14
N MET A 85 -6.27 24.04 4.73
CA MET A 85 -6.86 25.40 4.77
C MET A 85 -8.11 25.49 3.89
N TRP A 86 -8.05 24.94 2.68
CA TRP A 86 -9.20 24.88 1.77
C TRP A 86 -10.36 24.12 2.40
N TYR A 87 -10.12 22.93 2.96
CA TYR A 87 -11.17 22.13 3.59
C TYR A 87 -11.83 22.87 4.75
N ASN A 88 -11.07 23.51 5.64
CA ASN A 88 -11.62 24.25 6.78
C ASN A 88 -12.56 25.39 6.35
N ASN A 89 -12.30 26.02 5.20
CA ASN A 89 -13.14 27.09 4.67
C ASN A 89 -14.44 26.59 4.01
N HIS A 90 -14.51 25.31 3.62
CA HIS A 90 -15.62 24.73 2.86
C HIS A 90 -16.24 23.51 3.57
N ALA A 91 -15.84 23.20 4.81
CA ALA A 91 -16.21 21.96 5.49
C ALA A 91 -17.73 21.79 5.64
N SER A 92 -18.47 22.90 5.79
CA SER A 92 -19.93 22.93 5.86
C SER A 92 -20.63 22.61 4.53
N ASP A 93 -19.91 22.66 3.42
CA ASP A 93 -20.49 22.56 2.07
C ASP A 93 -20.63 21.10 1.62
N PHE A 94 -19.99 20.17 2.34
CA PHE A 94 -19.94 18.74 1.98
C PHE A 94 -20.96 17.94 2.79
N ALA A 95 -22.13 17.69 2.20
CA ALA A 95 -23.14 16.83 2.80
C ALA A 95 -22.82 15.33 2.62
N THR A 96 -22.18 14.98 1.50
CA THR A 96 -21.84 13.59 1.15
C THR A 96 -20.36 13.45 0.78
N TRP A 97 -19.87 12.21 0.84
CA TRP A 97 -18.52 11.88 0.35
C TRP A 97 -18.36 12.22 -1.13
N SER A 98 -19.44 12.07 -1.92
CA SER A 98 -19.45 12.42 -3.35
C SER A 98 -19.25 13.91 -3.59
N ASP A 99 -19.89 14.77 -2.79
CA ASP A 99 -19.75 16.23 -2.90
C ASP A 99 -18.30 16.64 -2.63
N PHE A 100 -17.70 16.09 -1.56
CA PHE A 100 -16.31 16.33 -1.23
C PHE A 100 -15.37 15.88 -2.37
N LYS A 101 -15.51 14.65 -2.89
CA LYS A 101 -14.67 14.15 -3.99
C LYS A 101 -14.74 15.06 -5.21
N THR A 102 -15.96 15.46 -5.58
CA THR A 102 -16.17 16.37 -6.70
C THR A 102 -15.46 17.70 -6.46
N ALA A 103 -15.62 18.30 -5.28
CA ALA A 103 -15.03 19.58 -4.94
C ALA A 103 -13.51 19.54 -4.87
N ILE A 104 -12.92 18.52 -4.22
CA ILE A 104 -11.46 18.43 -4.08
C ILE A 104 -10.79 18.14 -5.42
N THR A 105 -11.39 17.31 -6.27
CA THR A 105 -10.92 17.09 -7.65
C THR A 105 -11.07 18.36 -8.50
N ASN A 106 -12.12 19.16 -8.30
CA ASN A 106 -12.24 20.43 -9.04
C ASN A 106 -11.16 21.46 -8.67
N VAL A 107 -10.74 21.49 -7.39
CA VAL A 107 -9.78 22.49 -6.89
C VAL A 107 -8.34 22.05 -7.08
N PHE A 108 -8.03 20.80 -6.74
CA PHE A 108 -6.66 20.26 -6.77
C PHE A 108 -6.42 19.30 -7.93
N GLY A 109 -7.48 18.81 -8.58
CA GLY A 109 -7.35 17.97 -9.75
C GLY A 109 -6.86 18.77 -10.94
N ARG A 110 -6.01 18.12 -11.73
CA ARG A 110 -5.47 18.68 -12.97
C ARG A 110 -5.69 17.66 -14.08
N PRO A 111 -6.94 17.32 -14.43
CA PRO A 111 -7.25 16.18 -15.30
C PRO A 111 -6.55 16.25 -16.65
N ALA A 112 -6.47 17.44 -17.26
CA ALA A 112 -5.74 17.64 -18.52
C ALA A 112 -4.23 17.41 -18.36
N VAL A 113 -3.62 17.88 -17.26
CA VAL A 113 -2.19 17.70 -16.99
C VAL A 113 -1.88 16.24 -16.65
N ARG A 114 -2.70 15.61 -15.79
CA ARG A 114 -2.59 14.18 -15.44
C ARG A 114 -2.66 13.30 -16.68
N LYS A 115 -3.65 13.54 -17.54
CA LYS A 115 -3.78 12.84 -18.82
C LYS A 115 -2.56 13.05 -19.71
N LEU A 116 -2.13 14.29 -19.91
CA LEU A 116 -0.97 14.60 -20.75
C LEU A 116 0.32 13.93 -20.23
N GLN A 117 0.55 13.97 -18.92
CA GLN A 117 1.70 13.31 -18.29
C GLN A 117 1.63 11.78 -18.46
N ALA A 118 0.45 11.19 -18.30
CA ALA A 118 0.25 9.77 -18.54
C ALA A 118 0.52 9.40 -20.01
N GLU A 119 0.05 10.19 -20.97
CA GLU A 119 0.31 10.00 -22.40
C GLU A 119 1.81 10.13 -22.74
N GLN A 120 2.50 11.10 -22.16
CA GLN A 120 3.95 11.28 -22.34
C GLN A 120 4.74 10.09 -21.78
N ARG A 121 4.47 9.71 -20.52
CA ARG A 121 5.10 8.55 -19.88
C ARG A 121 4.81 7.28 -20.66
N LEU A 122 3.55 7.06 -21.06
CA LEU A 122 3.16 5.89 -21.85
C LEU A 122 3.91 5.86 -23.17
N ARG A 123 4.11 7.01 -23.84
CA ARG A 123 4.85 7.11 -25.10
C ARG A 123 6.31 6.65 -24.96
N GLU A 124 6.96 7.08 -23.89
CA GLU A 124 8.38 6.84 -23.61
C GLU A 124 8.64 5.52 -22.88
N ARG A 125 7.58 4.85 -22.41
CA ARG A 125 7.70 3.64 -21.61
C ARG A 125 8.30 2.47 -22.39
N ALA A 126 9.42 1.96 -21.87
CA ALA A 126 10.06 0.71 -22.28
C ALA A 126 10.50 -0.07 -21.04
N GLN A 127 10.51 -1.40 -21.12
CA GLN A 127 10.92 -2.31 -20.05
C GLN A 127 12.39 -2.03 -19.68
N GLN A 128 12.64 -1.81 -18.40
CA GLN A 128 13.99 -1.49 -17.92
C GLN A 128 14.83 -2.77 -17.75
N ALA A 129 16.16 -2.62 -17.77
CA ALA A 129 17.07 -3.73 -17.52
C ALA A 129 16.83 -4.30 -16.11
N GLY A 130 16.51 -5.59 -16.03
CA GLY A 130 16.21 -6.28 -14.77
C GLY A 130 14.77 -6.07 -14.25
N GLU A 131 13.93 -5.32 -14.96
CA GLU A 131 12.51 -5.19 -14.64
C GLU A 131 11.74 -6.46 -15.06
N SER A 132 10.90 -6.98 -14.15
CA SER A 132 10.03 -8.13 -14.48
C SER A 132 8.95 -7.74 -15.48
N PHE A 133 8.46 -8.71 -16.26
CA PHE A 133 7.38 -8.43 -17.21
C PHE A 133 6.12 -7.96 -16.51
N THR A 134 5.78 -8.52 -15.35
CA THR A 134 4.63 -8.10 -14.54
C THR A 134 4.75 -6.63 -14.13
N SER A 135 5.91 -6.19 -13.64
CA SER A 135 6.13 -4.77 -13.27
C SER A 135 5.91 -3.85 -14.47
N TYR A 136 6.51 -4.20 -15.60
CA TYR A 136 6.38 -3.42 -16.83
C TYR A 136 4.94 -3.35 -17.32
N ILE A 137 4.26 -4.49 -17.40
CA ILE A 137 2.90 -4.59 -17.93
C ILE A 137 1.93 -3.82 -17.03
N GLU A 138 1.98 -4.00 -15.72
CA GLU A 138 1.07 -3.31 -14.79
C GLU A 138 1.24 -1.78 -14.85
N ASP A 139 2.48 -1.28 -14.96
CA ASP A 139 2.74 0.15 -15.12
C ASP A 139 2.21 0.70 -16.46
N VAL A 140 2.39 -0.05 -17.55
CA VAL A 140 1.78 0.31 -18.85
C VAL A 140 0.25 0.35 -18.75
N LEU A 141 -0.38 -0.60 -18.07
CA LEU A 141 -1.84 -0.64 -17.91
C LEU A 141 -2.36 0.51 -17.03
N ASP A 142 -1.65 0.87 -15.97
CA ASP A 142 -1.97 2.04 -15.14
C ASP A 142 -1.88 3.34 -15.96
N LEU A 143 -0.82 3.49 -16.76
CA LEU A 143 -0.67 4.62 -17.69
C LEU A 143 -1.75 4.64 -18.77
N CYS A 144 -2.16 3.48 -19.30
CA CYS A 144 -3.28 3.37 -20.23
C CYS A 144 -4.58 3.89 -19.59
N LYS A 145 -4.88 3.45 -18.36
CA LYS A 145 -6.06 3.89 -17.62
C LYS A 145 -6.06 5.39 -17.35
N LYS A 146 -4.91 5.95 -16.94
CA LYS A 146 -4.76 7.38 -16.64
C LYS A 146 -4.82 8.28 -17.89
N SER A 147 -4.40 7.78 -19.04
CA SER A 147 -4.45 8.53 -20.31
C SER A 147 -5.82 8.41 -21.00
N ASN A 148 -6.41 7.22 -21.01
CA ASN A 148 -7.72 6.93 -21.57
C ASN A 148 -8.34 5.72 -20.85
N ASP A 149 -9.26 5.96 -19.93
CA ASP A 149 -9.94 4.91 -19.17
C ASP A 149 -10.73 3.93 -20.07
N SER A 150 -11.13 4.37 -21.26
CA SER A 150 -11.81 3.55 -22.28
C SER A 150 -10.87 3.03 -23.38
N MET A 151 -9.56 2.93 -23.11
CA MET A 151 -8.60 2.39 -24.07
C MET A 151 -8.94 0.93 -24.43
N SER A 152 -8.97 0.63 -25.73
CA SER A 152 -9.30 -0.70 -26.22
C SER A 152 -8.25 -1.74 -25.83
N GLU A 153 -8.63 -3.01 -25.72
CA GLU A 153 -7.68 -4.10 -25.43
C GLU A 153 -6.55 -4.16 -26.46
N SER A 154 -6.84 -3.98 -27.74
CA SER A 154 -5.83 -3.97 -28.80
C SER A 154 -4.84 -2.80 -28.66
N ASP A 155 -5.31 -1.63 -28.25
CA ASP A 155 -4.44 -0.48 -28.00
C ASP A 155 -3.56 -0.67 -26.76
N LYS A 156 -4.09 -1.30 -25.70
CA LYS A 156 -3.29 -1.68 -24.52
C LYS A 156 -2.19 -2.66 -24.89
N ILE A 157 -2.53 -3.73 -25.63
CA ILE A 157 -1.56 -4.72 -26.11
C ILE A 157 -0.49 -4.04 -26.97
N ARG A 158 -0.89 -3.13 -27.88
CA ARG A 158 0.06 -2.37 -28.70
C ARG A 158 1.02 -1.53 -27.84
N ASN A 159 0.53 -0.88 -26.78
CA ASN A 159 1.39 -0.13 -25.86
C ASN A 159 2.35 -1.04 -25.08
N VAL A 160 1.91 -2.23 -24.65
CA VAL A 160 2.78 -3.21 -24.00
C VAL A 160 3.87 -3.68 -24.96
N MET A 161 3.49 -4.12 -26.16
CA MET A 161 4.42 -4.66 -27.16
C MET A 161 5.47 -3.64 -27.63
N LYS A 162 5.14 -2.35 -27.64
CA LYS A 162 6.03 -1.28 -28.11
C LYS A 162 7.36 -1.20 -27.35
N GLY A 163 7.37 -1.54 -26.06
CA GLY A 163 8.52 -1.35 -25.19
C GLY A 163 8.96 -2.59 -24.43
N ILE A 164 8.35 -3.75 -24.67
CA ILE A 164 8.72 -5.01 -24.02
C ILE A 164 10.06 -5.53 -24.60
N ALA A 165 10.83 -6.29 -23.81
CA ALA A 165 12.09 -6.88 -24.27
C ALA A 165 11.92 -7.74 -25.54
N ASP A 166 12.93 -7.71 -26.43
CA ASP A 166 12.90 -8.31 -27.77
C ASP A 166 12.52 -9.81 -27.78
N ASP A 167 12.95 -10.54 -26.76
CA ASP A 167 12.71 -11.97 -26.65
C ASP A 167 11.24 -12.29 -26.33
N ALA A 168 10.63 -11.56 -25.40
CA ALA A 168 9.20 -11.61 -25.12
C ALA A 168 8.40 -11.05 -26.29
N PHE A 169 8.87 -9.98 -26.94
CA PHE A 169 8.23 -9.41 -28.13
C PHE A 169 8.10 -10.46 -29.25
N THR A 170 9.17 -11.19 -29.55
CA THR A 170 9.18 -12.24 -30.58
C THR A 170 8.20 -13.36 -30.24
N MET A 171 8.16 -13.79 -28.97
CA MET A 171 7.18 -14.78 -28.50
C MET A 171 5.74 -14.27 -28.64
N LEU A 172 5.45 -13.04 -28.19
CA LEU A 172 4.12 -12.46 -28.24
C LEU A 172 3.63 -12.29 -29.69
N LEU A 173 4.52 -11.89 -30.61
CA LEU A 173 4.21 -11.87 -32.04
C LEU A 173 3.80 -13.24 -32.58
N ALA A 174 4.54 -14.30 -32.21
CA ALA A 174 4.26 -15.65 -32.69
C ALA A 174 2.95 -16.22 -32.11
N LYS A 175 2.61 -15.86 -30.86
CA LYS A 175 1.39 -16.32 -30.17
C LYS A 175 0.16 -15.49 -30.48
N ASN A 176 0.35 -14.22 -30.87
CA ASN A 176 -0.69 -13.25 -31.24
C ASN A 176 -1.87 -13.20 -30.24
N PRO A 177 -1.62 -12.81 -28.97
CA PRO A 177 -2.66 -12.75 -27.96
C PRO A 177 -3.71 -11.67 -28.27
N GLY A 178 -4.97 -11.97 -27.98
CA GLY A 178 -6.11 -11.08 -28.21
C GLY A 178 -6.49 -10.24 -26.98
N THR A 179 -5.96 -10.57 -25.81
CA THR A 179 -6.28 -9.90 -24.54
C THR A 179 -5.03 -9.60 -23.72
N VAL A 180 -5.10 -8.58 -22.86
CA VAL A 180 -4.02 -8.27 -21.91
C VAL A 180 -3.77 -9.45 -20.95
N ALA A 181 -4.82 -10.17 -20.56
CA ALA A 181 -4.71 -11.35 -19.69
C ALA A 181 -3.87 -12.47 -20.33
N GLU A 182 -4.04 -12.71 -21.63
CA GLU A 182 -3.21 -13.65 -22.38
C GLU A 182 -1.75 -13.19 -22.45
N VAL A 183 -1.51 -11.88 -22.67
CA VAL A 183 -0.15 -11.31 -22.67
C VAL A 183 0.55 -11.57 -21.33
N ILE A 184 -0.12 -11.28 -20.21
CA ILE A 184 0.40 -11.51 -18.86
C ILE A 184 0.74 -12.99 -18.66
N THR A 185 -0.19 -13.89 -19.00
CA THR A 185 -0.01 -15.33 -18.85
C THR A 185 1.21 -15.82 -19.65
N LEU A 186 1.34 -15.41 -20.91
CA LEU A 186 2.47 -15.79 -21.76
C LEU A 186 3.80 -15.27 -21.21
N CYS A 187 3.84 -14.01 -20.76
CA CYS A 187 5.05 -13.41 -20.20
C CYS A 187 5.49 -14.09 -18.89
N GLN A 188 4.54 -14.45 -18.03
CA GLN A 188 4.82 -15.17 -16.79
C GLN A 188 5.39 -16.56 -17.07
N SER A 189 4.75 -17.34 -17.95
CA SER A 189 5.29 -18.66 -18.36
C SER A 189 6.68 -18.55 -19.00
N TYR A 190 6.91 -17.50 -19.78
CA TYR A 190 8.22 -17.25 -20.37
C TYR A 190 9.30 -16.91 -19.33
N GLU A 191 8.95 -16.08 -18.34
CA GLU A 191 9.86 -15.73 -17.25
C GLU A 191 10.24 -16.95 -16.40
N GLU A 192 9.28 -17.83 -16.11
CA GLU A 192 9.51 -19.09 -15.39
C GLU A 192 10.50 -19.99 -16.12
N LEU A 193 10.34 -20.15 -17.45
CA LEU A 193 11.23 -20.99 -18.26
C LEU A 193 12.67 -20.48 -18.32
N ARG A 194 12.90 -19.16 -18.22
CA ARG A 194 14.25 -18.57 -18.23
C ARG A 194 15.00 -18.70 -16.92
N ARG A 195 14.31 -19.03 -15.83
CA ARG A 195 14.92 -19.21 -14.50
C ARG A 195 15.52 -20.61 -14.30
N PHE A 196 15.33 -21.52 -15.27
CA PHE A 196 15.95 -22.83 -15.34
C PHE A 196 17.16 -22.81 -16.29
#